data_AF-A0A3L8C1S3-F1
#
_entry.id   AF-A0A3L8C1S3-F1
#
_cell.length_a   1.000
_cell.length_b   1.000
_cell.length_c   1.000
_cell.angle_alpha   90.00
_cell.angle_beta   90.00
_cell.angle_gamma   90.00
#
_symmetry.space_group_name_H-M   'P 1'
#
loop_
_entity.id
_entity.type
_entity.pdbx_description
1 polymer ?
#
loop_
_entity_poly.entity_id
_entity_poly.type
_entity_poly.pdbx_seq_one_letter_code
_entity_poly.pdbx_strand_id
1 'polypeptide(L)'
;MNNTQPNFALSPRSNLQLNGRCGFNIQNDRVSINIDSIANQRDNTNLSGTLAIELWALKQPYQGEHFEGVALAGTTIGEIQGQHFIPNCQYDLMFREPPAGNWHLALMLREWNGAAYETRDCVNFAVPYSASWVPTVVKKPSDNVISVSFNETEKTEQTGAKAAAKKPAKPAEKAAAKAELDQTAKTAAKKAEPKAAPKAQDGTLCLNTASQKEIAAIKGVSTKLAARLVEARPFKTLDEVLKVKGMGAKLLAKIEEVITL
;
A
#
# COMPACT_ATOMS: atom_id res chain seq x y z
N MET A 1 3.89 20.13 -11.35
CA MET A 1 3.09 21.33 -10.97
C MET A 1 3.04 21.38 -9.45
N ASN A 2 3.53 22.46 -8.84
CA ASN A 2 3.58 22.59 -7.38
C ASN A 2 2.32 23.35 -6.92
N ASN A 3 1.44 22.68 -6.17
CA ASN A 3 0.24 23.31 -5.64
C ASN A 3 0.20 23.11 -4.13
N THR A 4 0.12 24.20 -3.38
CA THR A 4 0.07 24.18 -1.92
C THR A 4 -1.03 25.12 -1.50
N GLN A 5 -2.00 24.59 -0.75
CA GLN A 5 -3.12 25.39 -0.26
C GLN A 5 -3.30 25.17 1.25
N PRO A 6 -3.64 26.22 2.00
CA PRO A 6 -4.14 26.06 3.35
C PRO A 6 -5.44 25.24 3.31
N ASN A 7 -5.60 24.29 4.24
CA ASN A 7 -6.85 23.56 4.36
C ASN A 7 -7.96 24.50 4.86
N PHE A 8 -8.83 24.97 3.97
CA PHE A 8 -10.07 25.67 4.32
C PHE A 8 -11.23 24.69 4.19
N ALA A 9 -11.66 24.17 5.34
CA ALA A 9 -12.55 23.04 5.52
C ALA A 9 -13.92 23.14 4.84
N LEU A 10 -14.41 21.98 4.37
CA LEU A 10 -15.83 21.65 4.26
C LEU A 10 -16.06 20.33 5.01
N SER A 11 -16.09 20.36 6.35
CA SER A 11 -16.80 19.37 7.17
C SER A 11 -16.88 19.85 8.63
N PRO A 12 -18.05 19.75 9.30
CA PRO A 12 -18.15 20.00 10.72
C PRO A 12 -17.40 18.90 11.49
N ARG A 13 -16.17 19.21 11.92
CA ARG A 13 -15.38 18.50 12.95
C ARG A 13 -15.32 16.98 12.79
N SER A 14 -14.74 16.50 11.70
CA SER A 14 -14.17 15.16 11.73
C SER A 14 -13.03 15.13 12.76
N ASN A 15 -12.99 14.07 13.58
CA ASN A 15 -11.93 13.96 14.60
C ASN A 15 -10.56 13.63 13.99
N LEU A 16 -10.51 13.15 12.74
CA LEU A 16 -9.27 12.95 11.99
C LEU A 16 -9.12 14.11 11.01
N GLN A 17 -8.01 14.84 11.08
CA GLN A 17 -7.82 16.09 10.34
C GLN A 17 -6.44 16.17 9.69
N LEU A 18 -6.42 16.74 8.48
CA LEU A 18 -5.25 17.20 7.74
C LEU A 18 -4.98 18.65 8.15
N ASN A 19 -3.94 18.84 8.95
CA ASN A 19 -3.61 20.13 9.54
C ASN A 19 -2.45 20.80 8.81
N GLY A 20 -2.52 22.12 8.73
CA GLY A 20 -1.47 22.98 8.16
C GLY A 20 -1.55 23.08 6.64
N ARG A 21 -0.38 23.17 6.01
CA ARG A 21 -0.24 23.22 4.56
C ARG A 21 -0.27 21.82 3.98
N CYS A 22 -1.19 21.63 3.04
CA CYS A 22 -1.24 20.43 2.22
C CYS A 22 -0.91 20.84 0.79
N GLY A 23 -0.10 20.02 0.13
CA GLY A 23 0.30 20.26 -1.24
C GLY A 23 0.72 18.99 -1.93
N PHE A 24 0.82 19.08 -3.25
CA PHE A 24 1.36 18.00 -4.05
C PHE A 24 2.23 18.59 -5.16
N ASN A 25 3.18 17.80 -5.61
CA ASN A 25 3.99 18.08 -6.78
C ASN A 25 4.00 16.86 -7.70
N ILE A 26 3.34 16.99 -8.84
CA ILE A 26 3.38 15.97 -9.90
C ILE A 26 4.62 16.23 -10.76
N GLN A 27 5.44 15.20 -10.91
CA GLN A 27 6.61 15.14 -11.79
C GLN A 27 6.54 13.85 -12.61
N ASN A 28 6.27 13.96 -13.91
CA ASN A 28 6.22 12.82 -14.83
C ASN A 28 5.25 11.71 -14.34
N ASP A 29 5.80 10.56 -13.95
CA ASP A 29 5.08 9.37 -13.47
C ASP A 29 5.01 9.27 -11.95
N ARG A 30 5.43 10.33 -11.23
CA ARG A 30 5.41 10.40 -9.76
C ARG A 30 4.68 11.63 -9.24
N VAL A 31 4.14 11.50 -8.05
CA VAL A 31 3.57 12.60 -7.28
C VAL A 31 4.10 12.57 -5.86
N SER A 32 4.70 13.69 -5.45
CA SER A 32 5.11 13.92 -4.08
C SER A 32 4.02 14.69 -3.35
N ILE A 33 3.38 14.07 -2.37
CA ILE A 33 2.35 14.68 -1.52
C ILE A 33 3.02 15.13 -0.22
N ASN A 34 2.82 16.39 0.16
CA ASN A 34 3.33 16.99 1.38
C ASN A 34 2.15 17.43 2.26
N ILE A 35 2.16 17.01 3.51
CA ILE A 35 1.14 17.32 4.51
C ILE A 35 1.86 17.71 5.80
N ASP A 36 1.60 18.92 6.30
CA ASP A 36 2.24 19.42 7.53
C ASP A 36 1.98 18.49 8.73
N SER A 37 0.73 18.08 8.97
CA SER A 37 0.43 17.04 9.97
C SER A 37 -0.92 16.35 9.77
N ILE A 38 -1.00 15.11 10.22
CA ILE A 38 -2.25 14.32 10.27
C ILE A 38 -2.55 14.05 11.73
N ALA A 39 -3.67 14.57 12.23
CA ALA A 39 -4.02 14.50 13.64
C ALA A 39 -5.26 13.66 13.88
N ASN A 40 -5.23 12.84 14.93
CA ASN A 40 -6.41 12.19 15.50
C ASN A 40 -6.78 12.91 16.80
N GLN A 41 -7.82 13.74 16.74
CA GLN A 41 -8.39 14.53 17.85
C GLN A 41 -9.43 13.76 18.67
N ARG A 42 -9.57 12.45 18.46
CA ARG A 42 -10.39 11.60 19.35
C ARG A 42 -9.70 11.42 20.69
N ASP A 43 -10.45 10.97 21.69
CA ASP A 43 -9.92 10.62 23.01
C ASP A 43 -8.74 9.62 22.92
N ASN A 44 -7.80 9.69 23.87
CA ASN A 44 -6.55 8.91 23.84
C ASN A 44 -6.74 7.38 23.79
N THR A 45 -7.91 6.86 24.16
CA THR A 45 -8.25 5.44 24.07
C THR A 45 -8.86 5.03 22.73
N ASN A 46 -9.13 6.00 21.85
CA ASN A 46 -9.79 5.79 20.57
C ASN A 46 -8.75 5.76 19.44
N LEU A 47 -8.31 4.54 19.15
CA LEU A 47 -7.43 4.25 18.02
C LEU A 47 -8.18 4.42 16.71
N SER A 48 -7.58 5.11 15.74
CA SER A 48 -8.15 5.15 14.40
C SER A 48 -8.09 3.77 13.74
N GLY A 49 -9.00 3.51 12.81
CA GLY A 49 -8.77 2.43 11.85
C GLY A 49 -7.57 2.71 10.97
N THR A 50 -7.24 1.78 10.07
CA THR A 50 -6.18 1.97 9.08
C THR A 50 -6.49 3.21 8.24
N LEU A 51 -5.63 4.22 8.33
CA LEU A 51 -5.70 5.45 7.58
C LEU A 51 -5.04 5.28 6.22
N ALA A 52 -5.64 5.89 5.21
CA ALA A 52 -5.11 6.00 3.87
C ALA A 52 -5.20 7.44 3.39
N ILE A 53 -4.16 7.86 2.65
CA ILE A 53 -4.16 9.13 1.93
C ILE A 53 -4.28 8.81 0.45
N GLU A 54 -5.23 9.46 -0.20
CA GLU A 54 -5.48 9.28 -1.62
C GLU A 54 -5.65 10.63 -2.31
N LEU A 55 -4.95 10.81 -3.42
CA LEU A 55 -5.14 11.94 -4.33
C LEU A 55 -6.10 11.54 -5.43
N TRP A 56 -7.20 12.27 -5.54
CA TRP A 56 -8.28 12.01 -6.49
C TRP A 56 -8.44 13.14 -7.50
N ALA A 57 -8.73 12.78 -8.75
CA ALA A 57 -9.22 13.69 -9.78
C ALA A 57 -10.74 13.58 -9.88
N LEU A 58 -11.44 14.67 -9.54
CA LEU A 58 -12.90 14.78 -9.56
C LEU A 58 -13.36 15.72 -10.66
N LYS A 59 -14.61 15.60 -11.11
CA LYS A 59 -15.20 16.57 -12.06
C LYS A 59 -15.49 17.93 -11.42
N GLN A 60 -15.72 17.94 -10.11
CA GLN A 60 -16.03 19.12 -9.31
C GLN A 60 -15.30 19.04 -7.96
N PRO A 61 -15.12 20.16 -7.24
CA PRO A 61 -14.56 20.15 -5.89
C PRO A 61 -15.36 19.23 -4.97
N TYR A 62 -14.68 18.49 -4.10
CA TYR A 62 -15.34 17.56 -3.19
C TYR A 62 -16.19 18.31 -2.15
N GLN A 63 -17.44 17.86 -1.94
CA GLN A 63 -18.40 18.51 -1.04
C GLN A 63 -18.77 17.65 0.19
N GLY A 64 -18.06 16.55 0.46
CA GLY A 64 -18.30 15.72 1.65
C GLY A 64 -19.21 14.50 1.46
N GLU A 65 -19.60 14.18 0.23
CA GLU A 65 -20.58 13.11 -0.07
C GLU A 65 -20.02 12.05 -1.02
N HIS A 66 -20.88 11.26 -1.67
CA HIS A 66 -20.47 10.41 -2.78
C HIS A 66 -19.77 11.23 -3.87
N PHE A 67 -18.67 10.72 -4.39
CA PHE A 67 -17.88 11.38 -5.42
C PHE A 67 -17.55 10.40 -6.52
N GLU A 68 -17.51 10.92 -7.75
CA GLU A 68 -17.06 10.18 -8.92
C GLU A 68 -15.75 10.79 -9.41
N GLY A 69 -14.74 9.94 -9.61
CA GLY A 69 -13.43 10.40 -10.02
C GLY A 69 -12.44 9.27 -10.25
N VAL A 70 -11.22 9.66 -10.55
CA VAL A 70 -10.11 8.75 -10.82
C VAL A 70 -9.08 8.90 -9.70
N ALA A 71 -8.75 7.79 -9.04
CA ALA A 71 -7.65 7.76 -8.07
C ALA A 71 -6.32 7.91 -8.81
N LEU A 72 -5.59 8.99 -8.52
CA LEU A 72 -4.32 9.31 -9.16
C LEU A 72 -3.14 8.67 -8.43
N ALA A 73 -3.20 8.69 -7.11
CA ALA A 73 -2.19 8.11 -6.23
C ALA A 73 -2.80 7.84 -4.85
N GLY A 74 -2.26 6.87 -4.12
CA GLY A 74 -2.66 6.66 -2.73
C GLY A 74 -1.75 5.69 -1.99
N THR A 75 -1.75 5.79 -0.66
CA THR A 75 -1.03 4.87 0.24
C THR A 75 -1.71 4.78 1.58
N THR A 76 -1.54 3.65 2.26
CA THR A 76 -1.93 3.48 3.67
C THR A 76 -0.84 4.03 4.58
N ILE A 77 -1.23 4.80 5.59
CA ILE A 77 -0.33 5.34 6.62
C ILE A 77 -0.25 4.39 7.83
N GLY A 78 -1.32 3.65 8.10
CA GLY A 78 -1.47 2.83 9.30
C GLY A 78 -2.46 3.47 10.28
N GLU A 79 -2.31 3.19 11.56
CA GLU A 79 -3.25 3.64 12.60
C GLU A 79 -2.60 4.75 13.45
N ILE A 80 -3.42 5.69 13.92
CA ILE A 80 -2.99 6.78 14.80
C ILE A 80 -3.83 6.72 16.07
N GLN A 81 -3.15 6.69 17.22
CA GLN A 81 -3.83 6.75 18.51
C GLN A 81 -4.55 8.10 18.70
N GLY A 82 -5.66 8.12 19.42
CA GLY A 82 -6.34 9.38 19.75
C GLY A 82 -5.42 10.34 20.51
N GLN A 83 -5.65 11.63 20.36
CA GLN A 83 -4.79 12.72 20.83
C GLN A 83 -3.34 12.69 20.29
N HIS A 84 -3.05 11.92 19.24
CA HIS A 84 -1.74 11.88 18.59
C HIS A 84 -1.81 12.45 17.16
N PHE A 85 -0.65 12.81 16.65
CA PHE A 85 -0.49 13.29 15.29
C PHE A 85 0.82 12.80 14.68
N ILE A 86 0.84 12.70 13.36
CA ILE A 86 2.05 12.45 12.58
C ILE A 86 2.43 13.77 11.89
N PRO A 87 3.57 14.38 12.23
CA PRO A 87 4.05 15.60 11.56
C PRO A 87 4.90 15.29 10.32
N ASN A 88 5.05 16.28 9.44
CA ASN A 88 5.94 16.28 8.28
C ASN A 88 5.73 15.06 7.37
N CYS A 89 4.48 14.77 7.05
CA CYS A 89 4.12 13.64 6.22
C CYS A 89 4.44 13.93 4.75
N GLN A 90 5.45 13.23 4.21
CA GLN A 90 5.83 13.31 2.82
C GLN A 90 5.74 11.93 2.17
N TYR A 91 4.97 11.83 1.09
CA TYR A 91 4.75 10.58 0.36
C TYR A 91 5.14 10.76 -1.10
N ASP A 92 6.06 9.93 -1.58
CA ASP A 92 6.38 9.82 -3.01
C ASP A 92 5.68 8.60 -3.59
N LEU A 93 4.68 8.84 -4.44
CA LEU A 93 3.76 7.84 -4.95
C LEU A 93 3.81 7.80 -6.48
N MET A 94 3.47 6.65 -7.04
CA MET A 94 3.25 6.54 -8.49
C MET A 94 2.02 7.36 -8.88
N PHE A 95 2.17 8.22 -9.88
CA PHE A 95 1.12 9.06 -10.41
C PHE A 95 0.50 8.40 -11.63
N ARG A 96 -0.81 8.13 -11.58
CA ARG A 96 -1.59 7.71 -12.73
C ARG A 96 -2.34 8.93 -13.27
N GLU A 97 -1.98 9.38 -14.46
CA GLU A 97 -2.66 10.51 -15.11
C GLU A 97 -4.14 10.16 -15.38
N PRO A 98 -5.09 11.07 -15.07
CA PRO A 98 -6.49 10.86 -15.42
C PRO A 98 -6.68 11.04 -16.94
N PRO A 99 -7.81 10.55 -17.50
CA PRO A 99 -8.13 10.77 -18.90
C PRO A 99 -8.19 12.26 -19.27
N ALA A 100 -7.98 12.56 -20.56
CA ALA A 100 -8.03 13.92 -21.08
C ALA A 100 -9.28 14.69 -20.60
N GLY A 101 -9.06 15.87 -20.04
CA GLY A 101 -10.11 16.70 -19.48
C GLY A 101 -9.63 17.59 -18.34
N ASN A 102 -10.56 18.40 -17.83
CA ASN A 102 -10.33 19.25 -16.67
C ASN A 102 -10.81 18.53 -15.41
N TRP A 103 -9.95 18.52 -14.40
CA TRP A 103 -10.16 17.82 -13.14
C TRP A 103 -9.90 18.75 -11.97
N HIS A 104 -10.71 18.60 -10.93
CA HIS A 104 -10.50 19.21 -9.63
C HIS A 104 -9.77 18.18 -8.77
N LEU A 105 -8.59 18.53 -8.30
CA LEU A 105 -7.81 17.62 -7.46
C LEU A 105 -8.22 17.78 -6.00
N ALA A 106 -8.40 16.65 -5.33
CA ALA A 106 -8.71 16.58 -3.92
C ALA A 106 -7.81 15.56 -3.23
N LEU A 107 -7.17 15.95 -2.14
CA LEU A 107 -6.48 15.05 -1.24
C LEU A 107 -7.48 14.55 -0.19
N MET A 108 -7.67 13.25 -0.07
CA MET A 108 -8.61 12.66 0.87
C MET A 108 -7.88 11.84 1.92
N LEU A 109 -8.18 12.12 3.18
CA LEU A 109 -7.86 11.26 4.32
C LEU A 109 -9.02 10.31 4.56
N ARG A 110 -8.76 9.02 4.38
CA ARG A 110 -9.75 7.96 4.53
C ARG A 110 -9.38 7.06 5.69
N GLU A 111 -10.39 6.54 6.37
CA GLU A 111 -10.23 5.61 7.48
C GLU A 111 -11.00 4.32 7.20
N TRP A 112 -10.35 3.19 7.47
CA TRP A 112 -10.98 1.88 7.43
C TRP A 112 -11.88 1.67 8.65
N ASN A 113 -13.17 1.49 8.44
CA ASN A 113 -14.15 1.25 9.52
C ASN A 113 -14.42 -0.25 9.79
N GLY A 114 -13.71 -1.16 9.11
CA GLY A 114 -13.98 -2.60 9.14
C GLY A 114 -14.70 -3.14 7.90
N ALA A 115 -15.37 -2.28 7.13
CA ALA A 115 -16.12 -2.66 5.93
C ALA A 115 -15.65 -1.90 4.68
N ALA A 116 -15.38 -0.61 4.80
CA ALA A 116 -14.94 0.25 3.71
C ALA A 116 -14.06 1.41 4.22
N TYR A 117 -13.39 2.07 3.28
CA TYR A 117 -12.69 3.33 3.55
C TYR A 117 -13.67 4.50 3.46
N GLU A 118 -13.91 5.15 4.58
CA GLU A 118 -14.73 6.35 4.66
C GLU A 118 -13.86 7.60 4.65
N THR A 119 -14.22 8.60 3.83
CA THR A 119 -13.55 9.90 3.83
C THR A 119 -13.81 10.59 5.18
N ARG A 120 -12.74 10.87 5.92
CA ARG A 120 -12.80 11.55 7.22
C ARG A 120 -12.46 13.02 7.07
N ASP A 121 -11.48 13.35 6.24
CA ASP A 121 -11.13 14.73 5.93
C ASP A 121 -10.64 14.85 4.49
N CYS A 122 -10.65 16.06 3.97
CA CYS A 122 -10.26 16.34 2.60
C CYS A 122 -9.67 17.75 2.45
N VAL A 123 -8.74 17.89 1.51
CA VAL A 123 -8.27 19.19 1.03
C VAL A 123 -8.56 19.29 -0.46
N ASN A 124 -9.42 20.23 -0.82
CA ASN A 124 -9.65 20.58 -2.22
C ASN A 124 -8.58 21.56 -2.69
N PHE A 125 -8.00 21.31 -3.86
CA PHE A 125 -7.04 22.20 -4.47
C PHE A 125 -7.73 23.10 -5.50
N ALA A 126 -7.59 24.43 -5.35
CA ALA A 126 -8.28 25.39 -6.22
C ALA A 126 -7.73 25.43 -7.66
N VAL A 127 -6.51 24.94 -7.90
CA VAL A 127 -5.93 24.90 -9.25
C VAL A 127 -6.45 23.66 -9.98
N PRO A 128 -7.25 23.82 -11.05
CA PRO A 128 -7.70 22.70 -11.84
C PRO A 128 -6.52 22.05 -12.57
N TYR A 129 -6.56 20.74 -12.69
CA TYR A 129 -5.59 19.94 -13.42
C TYR A 129 -6.16 19.57 -14.78
N SER A 130 -5.49 19.99 -15.84
CA SER A 130 -5.83 19.63 -17.21
C SER A 130 -4.94 18.49 -17.68
N ALA A 131 -5.53 17.31 -17.85
CA ALA A 131 -4.85 16.18 -18.47
C ALA A 131 -4.97 16.30 -19.99
N SER A 132 -3.85 16.11 -20.70
CA SER A 132 -3.83 15.99 -22.16
C SER A 132 -3.74 14.54 -22.63
N TRP A 133 -3.60 13.59 -21.69
CA TRP A 133 -3.47 12.19 -22.02
C TRP A 133 -4.80 11.60 -22.51
N VAL A 134 -4.89 11.40 -23.82
CA VAL A 134 -5.96 10.59 -24.41
C VAL A 134 -5.54 9.13 -24.25
N PRO A 135 -6.32 8.27 -23.58
CA PRO A 135 -6.05 6.85 -23.64
C PRO A 135 -6.13 6.46 -25.11
N THR A 136 -5.02 5.98 -25.67
CA THR A 136 -5.03 5.34 -26.98
C THR A 136 -5.91 4.11 -26.85
N VAL A 137 -7.19 4.28 -27.16
CA VAL A 137 -8.07 3.16 -27.43
C VAL A 137 -7.47 2.52 -28.67
N VAL A 138 -6.65 1.48 -28.49
CA VAL A 138 -6.31 0.56 -29.56
C VAL A 138 -7.60 -0.20 -29.89
N LYS A 139 -8.52 0.49 -30.57
CA LYS A 139 -9.50 -0.17 -31.42
C LYS A 139 -8.68 -0.77 -32.54
N LYS A 140 -8.34 -2.06 -32.40
CA LYS A 140 -7.96 -2.87 -33.56
C LYS A 140 -9.07 -2.71 -34.60
N PRO A 141 -8.79 -2.26 -35.83
CA PRO A 141 -9.78 -2.20 -36.89
C PRO A 141 -9.90 -3.59 -37.54
N SER A 142 -10.68 -4.47 -36.90
CA SER A 142 -11.30 -5.71 -37.42
C SER A 142 -11.78 -6.47 -36.17
N ASP A 143 -13.05 -6.73 -35.91
CA ASP A 143 -14.06 -7.24 -36.82
C ASP A 143 -15.44 -6.74 -36.45
N ASN A 144 -16.18 -6.27 -37.46
CA ASN A 144 -17.63 -6.30 -37.45
C ASN A 144 -18.06 -7.76 -37.64
N VAL A 145 -18.16 -8.54 -36.56
CA VAL A 145 -18.99 -9.75 -36.55
C VAL A 145 -19.84 -9.73 -35.29
N ILE A 146 -21.12 -9.43 -35.51
CA ILE A 146 -22.21 -9.79 -34.60
C ILE A 146 -22.25 -11.32 -34.60
N SER A 147 -21.73 -11.95 -33.55
CA SER A 147 -22.08 -13.32 -33.19
C SER A 147 -22.86 -13.25 -31.89
N VAL A 148 -24.18 -13.32 -32.07
CA VAL A 148 -25.14 -13.49 -31.00
C VAL A 148 -24.99 -14.93 -30.52
N SER A 149 -24.43 -15.12 -29.33
CA SER A 149 -24.59 -16.36 -28.58
C SER A 149 -25.57 -16.08 -27.46
N PHE A 150 -26.85 -16.30 -27.76
CA PHE A 150 -27.88 -16.52 -26.76
C PHE A 150 -27.46 -17.74 -25.93
N ASN A 151 -27.00 -17.50 -24.71
CA ASN A 151 -27.07 -18.52 -23.67
C ASN A 151 -28.14 -18.05 -22.68
N GLU A 152 -29.38 -18.36 -23.03
CA GLU A 152 -30.47 -18.46 -22.07
C GLU A 152 -30.03 -19.42 -20.97
N THR A 153 -29.86 -18.89 -19.76
CA THR A 153 -30.21 -19.66 -18.57
C THR A 153 -30.75 -18.66 -17.57
N GLU A 154 -32.08 -18.56 -17.58
CA GLU A 154 -32.87 -17.89 -16.56
C GLU A 154 -32.44 -18.35 -15.17
N LYS A 155 -32.22 -17.37 -14.29
CA LYS A 155 -32.26 -17.55 -12.85
C LYS A 155 -33.60 -16.98 -12.40
N THR A 156 -34.59 -17.85 -12.21
CA THR A 156 -35.82 -17.51 -11.51
C THR A 156 -35.66 -17.77 -10.02
N GLU A 157 -36.28 -16.87 -9.27
CA GLU A 157 -36.19 -16.59 -7.85
C GLU A 157 -36.83 -17.61 -6.88
N GLN A 158 -36.37 -17.48 -5.61
CA GLN A 158 -37.10 -17.66 -4.34
C GLN A 158 -37.59 -19.09 -4.02
N THR A 159 -37.47 -19.66 -2.82
CA THR A 159 -37.90 -19.22 -1.47
C THR A 159 -37.42 -20.37 -0.53
N GLY A 160 -36.90 -20.19 0.70
CA GLY A 160 -37.63 -19.77 1.89
C GLY A 160 -37.20 -20.57 3.13
N ALA A 161 -37.05 -19.85 4.25
CA ALA A 161 -37.39 -20.21 5.65
C ALA A 161 -36.54 -21.18 6.53
N LYS A 162 -36.20 -20.62 7.72
CA LYS A 162 -36.09 -21.21 9.08
C LYS A 162 -34.92 -22.16 9.37
N ALA A 163 -34.35 -22.26 10.57
CA ALA A 163 -34.35 -21.52 11.83
C ALA A 163 -33.37 -22.24 12.80
N ALA A 164 -33.00 -21.54 13.87
CA ALA A 164 -32.61 -22.07 15.20
C ALA A 164 -31.15 -22.54 15.48
N ALA A 165 -30.42 -21.62 16.14
CA ALA A 165 -29.84 -21.75 17.49
C ALA A 165 -28.98 -22.96 17.89
N LYS A 166 -27.70 -22.70 18.24
CA LYS A 166 -27.11 -22.94 19.58
C LYS A 166 -25.64 -22.50 19.69
N LYS A 167 -25.38 -21.53 20.58
CA LYS A 167 -24.16 -21.36 21.43
C LYS A 167 -24.27 -22.40 22.59
N PRO A 168 -23.24 -22.81 23.40
CA PRO A 168 -21.89 -22.27 23.72
C PRO A 168 -20.76 -23.32 23.50
N ALA A 169 -19.45 -23.06 23.63
CA ALA A 169 -18.74 -22.76 24.88
C ALA A 169 -17.25 -22.43 24.65
N LYS A 170 -16.74 -21.53 25.50
CA LYS A 170 -15.33 -21.34 25.92
C LYS A 170 -15.18 -22.05 27.28
N PRO A 171 -14.00 -22.54 27.70
CA PRO A 171 -13.11 -21.77 28.62
C PRO A 171 -11.60 -21.91 28.22
N ALA A 172 -10.73 -20.88 28.29
CA ALA A 172 -9.92 -20.42 29.46
C ALA A 172 -9.08 -21.57 30.08
N GLU A 173 -7.75 -21.50 30.30
CA GLU A 173 -6.93 -20.55 31.10
C GLU A 173 -5.46 -21.11 31.08
N LYS A 174 -4.34 -20.37 31.12
CA LYS A 174 -3.60 -19.87 32.31
C LYS A 174 -2.24 -19.27 31.86
N ALA A 175 -2.00 -17.96 32.01
CA ALA A 175 -1.26 -17.25 33.09
C ALA A 175 0.27 -17.49 33.10
N ALA A 176 1.11 -16.47 32.77
CA ALA A 176 1.80 -15.51 33.68
C ALA A 176 3.17 -16.06 34.18
N ALA A 177 4.29 -15.35 34.37
CA ALA A 177 4.57 -13.92 34.57
C ALA A 177 6.10 -13.60 34.45
N LYS A 178 6.40 -12.30 34.20
CA LYS A 178 7.43 -11.38 34.81
C LYS A 178 8.92 -11.75 34.85
N ALA A 179 9.84 -10.94 34.27
CA ALA A 179 10.49 -9.68 34.74
C ALA A 179 12.00 -10.00 35.01
N GLU A 180 13.03 -9.16 34.90
CA GLU A 180 13.25 -7.70 34.94
C GLU A 180 14.70 -7.37 34.47
N LEU A 181 14.94 -6.11 34.05
CA LEU A 181 16.18 -5.27 33.97
C LEU A 181 17.59 -5.93 33.81
N ASP A 182 18.54 -5.36 33.06
CA ASP A 182 19.11 -4.03 33.33
C ASP A 182 19.95 -3.44 32.18
N GLN A 183 20.14 -2.14 32.28
CA GLN A 183 20.72 -1.13 31.41
C GLN A 183 22.25 -1.20 31.30
N THR A 184 22.85 -0.65 30.23
CA THR A 184 23.47 0.69 30.24
C THR A 184 24.36 0.95 29.01
N ALA A 185 24.34 2.22 28.58
CA ALA A 185 25.45 2.99 27.96
C ALA A 185 25.95 2.61 26.54
N LYS A 186 26.39 3.52 25.65
CA LYS A 186 26.33 4.98 25.45
C LYS A 186 27.12 5.25 24.15
N THR A 187 26.71 6.25 23.38
CA THR A 187 27.54 7.16 22.53
C THR A 187 28.02 6.77 21.10
N ALA A 188 27.66 7.68 20.19
CA ALA A 188 28.49 8.33 19.15
C ALA A 188 28.91 7.61 17.86
N ALA A 189 28.19 7.97 16.78
CA ALA A 189 28.71 8.55 15.54
C ALA A 189 29.93 7.91 14.83
N LYS A 190 29.71 7.35 13.63
CA LYS A 190 30.47 7.78 12.44
C LYS A 190 29.84 7.32 11.11
N LYS A 191 29.61 8.33 10.27
CA LYS A 191 29.47 8.29 8.81
C LYS A 191 30.73 7.69 8.15
N ALA A 192 30.56 6.69 7.28
CA ALA A 192 31.41 6.43 6.11
C ALA A 192 30.88 5.25 5.26
N GLU A 193 30.21 5.55 4.14
CA GLU A 193 30.60 4.94 2.85
C GLU A 193 31.89 5.65 2.38
N PRO A 194 32.72 5.13 1.44
CA PRO A 194 32.41 4.11 0.43
C PRO A 194 33.51 3.03 0.23
N LYS A 195 33.21 1.95 -0.51
CA LYS A 195 33.87 1.60 -1.81
C LYS A 195 33.46 0.19 -2.28
N ALA A 196 33.28 0.10 -3.58
CA ALA A 196 32.80 -1.02 -4.37
C ALA A 196 33.66 -2.31 -4.32
N ALA A 197 32.93 -3.43 -4.47
CA ALA A 197 33.23 -4.71 -5.14
C ALA A 197 34.48 -5.52 -4.74
N PRO A 198 34.34 -6.85 -4.74
CA PRO A 198 34.73 -7.55 -5.97
C PRO A 198 33.59 -8.40 -6.55
N LYS A 199 33.47 -8.35 -7.88
CA LYS A 199 32.80 -9.38 -8.67
C LYS A 199 33.60 -10.67 -8.54
N ALA A 200 32.94 -11.77 -8.16
CA ALA A 200 33.35 -13.11 -8.55
C ALA A 200 32.29 -13.63 -9.53
N GLN A 201 32.63 -13.60 -10.81
CA GLN A 201 31.93 -14.36 -11.83
C GLN A 201 32.56 -15.75 -11.83
N ASP A 202 31.96 -16.65 -11.09
CA ASP A 202 31.88 -18.06 -11.42
C ASP A 202 30.40 -18.41 -11.37
N GLY A 203 29.92 -19.27 -12.26
CA GLY A 203 28.49 -19.50 -12.55
C GLY A 203 27.66 -20.14 -11.43
N THR A 204 27.91 -19.79 -10.17
CA THR A 204 27.19 -20.26 -8.98
C THR A 204 26.93 -19.09 -8.02
N LEU A 205 25.65 -18.85 -7.71
CA LEU A 205 25.19 -17.76 -6.87
C LEU A 205 25.10 -18.19 -5.40
N CYS A 206 25.88 -17.58 -4.51
CA CYS A 206 25.84 -17.89 -3.07
C CYS A 206 24.61 -17.28 -2.38
N LEU A 207 23.67 -18.09 -1.88
CA LEU A 207 22.44 -17.61 -1.26
C LEU A 207 22.66 -16.80 0.03
N ASN A 208 23.75 -17.05 0.78
CA ASN A 208 24.05 -16.30 2.01
C ASN A 208 24.64 -14.91 1.74
N THR A 209 25.33 -14.71 0.61
CA THR A 209 26.00 -13.43 0.28
C THR A 209 25.36 -12.68 -0.88
N ALA A 210 24.54 -13.33 -1.70
CA ALA A 210 23.89 -12.72 -2.86
C ALA A 210 23.01 -11.54 -2.48
N SER A 211 22.83 -10.60 -3.39
CA SER A 211 21.84 -9.55 -3.27
C SER A 211 20.45 -10.05 -3.66
N GLN A 212 19.41 -9.37 -3.18
CA GLN A 212 18.02 -9.68 -3.54
C GLN A 212 17.79 -9.67 -5.06
N LYS A 213 18.50 -8.78 -5.79
CA LYS A 213 18.40 -8.67 -7.25
C LYS A 213 18.98 -9.90 -7.96
N GLU A 214 20.06 -10.46 -7.45
CA GLU A 214 20.68 -11.66 -8.03
C GLU A 214 19.84 -12.91 -7.76
N ILE A 215 19.25 -13.03 -6.57
CA ILE A 215 18.32 -14.13 -6.25
C ILE A 215 17.04 -14.05 -7.09
N ALA A 216 16.53 -12.84 -7.33
CA ALA A 216 15.36 -12.61 -8.20
C ALA A 216 15.65 -12.81 -9.70
N ALA A 217 16.92 -12.76 -10.11
CA ALA A 217 17.31 -13.03 -11.50
C ALA A 217 17.27 -14.53 -11.84
N ILE A 218 17.17 -15.41 -10.84
CA ILE A 218 17.04 -16.85 -11.05
C ILE A 218 15.66 -17.18 -11.64
N LYS A 219 15.65 -17.93 -12.74
CA LYS A 219 14.43 -18.32 -13.45
C LYS A 219 13.47 -19.11 -12.53
N GLY A 220 12.38 -18.45 -12.12
CA GLY A 220 11.35 -19.04 -11.26
C GLY A 220 11.36 -18.53 -9.81
N VAL A 221 12.33 -17.68 -9.43
CA VAL A 221 12.32 -16.99 -8.13
C VAL A 221 11.63 -15.65 -8.28
N SER A 222 10.61 -15.41 -7.45
CA SER A 222 9.92 -14.11 -7.40
C SER A 222 10.66 -13.13 -6.49
N THR A 223 10.50 -11.82 -6.73
CA THR A 223 11.07 -10.76 -5.89
C THR A 223 10.64 -10.85 -4.41
N LYS A 224 9.43 -11.35 -4.16
CA LYS A 224 8.90 -11.62 -2.81
C LYS A 224 9.57 -12.83 -2.16
N LEU A 225 9.90 -13.86 -2.93
CA LEU A 225 10.64 -15.02 -2.44
C LEU A 225 12.11 -14.66 -2.19
N ALA A 226 12.71 -13.86 -3.08
CA ALA A 226 14.05 -13.33 -2.89
C ALA A 226 14.17 -12.50 -1.60
N ALA A 227 13.20 -11.63 -1.30
CA ALA A 227 13.17 -10.88 -0.04
C ALA A 227 13.18 -11.82 1.18
N ARG A 228 12.32 -12.86 1.15
CA ARG A 228 12.24 -13.86 2.22
C ARG A 228 13.51 -14.69 2.37
N LEU A 229 14.19 -14.99 1.26
CA LEU A 229 15.49 -15.67 1.29
C LEU A 229 16.57 -14.79 1.92
N VAL A 230 16.54 -13.47 1.69
CA VAL A 230 17.47 -12.55 2.36
C VAL A 230 17.16 -12.46 3.86
N GLU A 231 15.89 -12.39 4.24
CA GLU A 231 15.46 -12.32 5.64
C GLU A 231 15.74 -13.60 6.44
N ALA A 232 15.68 -14.77 5.79
CA ALA A 232 15.89 -16.07 6.44
C ALA A 232 17.37 -16.51 6.48
N ARG A 233 18.31 -15.62 6.15
CA ARG A 233 19.75 -15.88 6.31
C ARG A 233 20.13 -15.98 7.78
N PRO A 234 21.13 -16.81 8.13
CA PRO A 234 21.95 -17.67 7.26
C PRO A 234 21.35 -19.07 7.06
N PHE A 235 21.53 -19.65 5.88
CA PHE A 235 21.18 -21.05 5.58
C PHE A 235 22.43 -21.94 5.67
N LYS A 236 22.34 -23.04 6.42
CA LYS A 236 23.40 -24.06 6.51
C LYS A 236 23.17 -25.25 5.60
N THR A 237 21.91 -25.53 5.24
CA THR A 237 21.55 -26.68 4.40
C THR A 237 20.43 -26.31 3.42
N LEU A 238 20.33 -27.05 2.31
CA LEU A 238 19.29 -26.84 1.29
C LEU A 238 17.87 -27.09 1.83
N ASP A 239 17.73 -27.92 2.88
CA ASP A 239 16.47 -28.18 3.58
C ASP A 239 15.91 -26.95 4.30
N GLU A 240 16.78 -26.09 4.86
CA GLU A 240 16.37 -24.83 5.48
C GLU A 240 15.80 -23.84 4.44
N VAL A 241 16.33 -23.89 3.23
CA VAL A 241 15.84 -23.07 2.14
C VAL A 241 14.45 -23.54 1.70
N LEU A 242 14.16 -24.85 1.75
CA LEU A 242 12.84 -25.41 1.42
C LEU A 242 11.75 -25.01 2.43
N LYS A 243 12.12 -24.72 3.68
CA LYS A 243 11.20 -24.20 4.71
C LYS A 243 10.73 -22.78 4.43
N VAL A 244 11.37 -22.06 3.51
CA VAL A 244 10.96 -20.71 3.12
C VAL A 244 9.63 -20.75 2.39
N LYS A 245 8.64 -20.02 2.92
CA LYS A 245 7.27 -19.96 2.39
C LYS A 245 7.25 -19.49 0.94
N GLY A 246 6.89 -20.40 0.04
CA GLY A 246 6.84 -20.18 -1.41
C GLY A 246 7.93 -20.90 -2.18
N MET A 247 8.87 -21.56 -1.49
CA MET A 247 9.89 -22.38 -2.08
C MET A 247 9.42 -23.84 -2.18
N GLY A 248 9.45 -24.40 -3.39
CA GLY A 248 9.01 -25.78 -3.65
C GLY A 248 10.14 -26.66 -4.17
N ALA A 249 10.08 -27.96 -3.91
CA ALA A 249 11.09 -28.94 -4.30
C ALA A 249 11.47 -28.88 -5.80
N LYS A 250 10.50 -28.59 -6.68
CA LYS A 250 10.73 -28.44 -8.13
C LYS A 250 11.50 -27.18 -8.53
N LEU A 251 11.43 -26.12 -7.72
CA LEU A 251 12.21 -24.90 -7.92
C LEU A 251 13.61 -25.08 -7.33
N LEU A 252 13.71 -25.67 -6.14
CA LEU A 252 14.99 -25.99 -5.50
C LEU A 252 15.88 -26.85 -6.42
N ALA A 253 15.36 -27.94 -7.00
CA ALA A 253 16.12 -28.78 -7.92
C ALA A 253 16.66 -28.05 -9.18
N LYS A 254 16.01 -26.97 -9.63
CA LYS A 254 16.47 -26.16 -10.77
C LYS A 254 17.48 -25.10 -10.37
N ILE A 255 17.49 -24.74 -9.09
CA ILE A 255 18.29 -23.66 -8.56
C ILE A 255 19.56 -24.23 -7.94
N GLU A 256 19.53 -25.45 -7.39
CA GLU A 256 20.70 -26.20 -6.86
C GLU A 256 21.88 -26.27 -7.83
N GLU A 257 21.63 -26.37 -9.14
CA GLU A 257 22.70 -26.37 -10.17
C GLU A 257 23.35 -24.98 -10.36
N VAL A 258 22.72 -23.92 -9.85
CA VAL A 258 23.08 -22.51 -10.08
C VAL A 258 23.39 -21.80 -8.76
N ILE A 259 23.20 -22.42 -7.60
CA ILE A 259 23.44 -21.80 -6.28
C ILE A 259 24.45 -22.56 -5.43
N THR A 260 25.06 -21.82 -4.51
CA THR A 260 25.80 -22.37 -3.37
C THR A 260 25.28 -21.72 -2.08
N LEU A 261 25.60 -22.29 -0.92
CA LEU A 261 25.26 -21.71 0.39
C LEU A 261 26.42 -20.87 0.91
#